data_AF-A0A068VHI0-F1
#
_entry.id   AF-A0A068VHI0-F1
#
_cell.length_a   1.000
_cell.length_b   1.000
_cell.length_c   1.000
_cell.angle_alpha   90.00
_cell.angle_beta   90.00
_cell.angle_gamma   90.00
#
_symmetry.space_group_name_H-M   'P 1'
#
loop_
_entity.id
_entity.type
_entity.pdbx_description
1 polymer ?
#
loop_
_entity_poly.entity_id
_entity_poly.type
_entity_poly.pdbx_seq_one_letter_code
_entity_poly.pdbx_strand_id
1 'polypeptide(L)'
;MNFDEATLLVHIISLSTGTIVSLNGMLYNDEYKHMSNQTNKVCRRLRQYQKNLKVCQSNYDTKMKAGSINSPEIEAGMQELVQLVIKRPSERVPETVKQTFLIVAKTSYYAAYCSVETRNIHISKVFFEPIV
;
A
#
# COMPACT_ATOMS: atom_id res chain seq x y z
N MET A 1 11.62 -16.64 -7.07
CA MET A 1 10.60 -16.00 -6.19
C MET A 1 10.01 -14.88 -7.01
N ASN A 2 8.75 -14.96 -7.44
CA ASN A 2 8.10 -13.87 -8.16
C ASN A 2 7.48 -12.94 -7.12
N PHE A 3 8.00 -11.72 -7.00
CA PHE A 3 7.41 -10.72 -6.11
C PHE A 3 6.29 -10.00 -6.85
N ASP A 4 5.13 -9.94 -6.23
CA ASP A 4 4.10 -8.98 -6.61
C ASP A 4 4.62 -7.55 -6.39
N GLU A 5 4.09 -6.59 -7.16
CA GLU A 5 4.59 -5.21 -7.25
C GLU A 5 4.78 -4.51 -5.90
N ALA A 6 3.84 -4.66 -4.97
CA ALA A 6 3.94 -3.98 -3.68
C ALA A 6 5.06 -4.58 -2.82
N THR A 7 5.23 -5.91 -2.83
CA THR A 7 6.36 -6.55 -2.14
C THR A 7 7.69 -6.19 -2.77
N LEU A 8 7.75 -6.04 -4.10
CA LEU A 8 8.96 -5.58 -4.78
C LEU A 8 9.34 -4.15 -4.35
N LEU A 9 8.38 -3.25 -4.22
CA LEU A 9 8.64 -1.89 -3.70
C LEU A 9 9.14 -1.92 -2.26
N VAL A 10 8.52 -2.72 -1.39
CA VAL A 10 8.99 -2.89 -0.01
C VAL A 10 10.44 -3.38 0.03
N HIS A 11 10.76 -4.33 -0.86
CA HIS A 11 12.10 -4.87 -0.98
C HIS A 11 13.13 -3.82 -1.40
N ILE A 12 12.82 -3.06 -2.45
CA ILE A 12 13.69 -2.00 -2.97
C ILE A 12 13.93 -0.92 -1.92
N ILE A 13 12.87 -0.46 -1.25
CA ILE A 13 12.96 0.57 -0.19
C ILE A 13 13.83 0.05 0.96
N SER A 14 13.56 -1.17 1.43
CA SER A 14 14.28 -1.74 2.57
C SER A 14 15.75 -2.02 2.28
N LEU A 15 16.11 -2.36 1.03
CA LEU A 15 17.49 -2.45 0.56
C LEU A 15 18.16 -1.07 0.50
N SER A 16 17.45 -0.07 -0.03
CA SER A 16 17.96 1.29 -0.19
C SER A 16 18.23 1.98 1.15
N THR A 17 17.51 1.61 2.21
CA THR A 17 17.72 2.15 3.57
C THR A 17 18.77 1.36 4.37
N GLY A 18 19.38 0.32 3.80
CA GLY A 18 20.34 -0.53 4.51
C GLY A 18 19.73 -1.41 5.61
N THR A 19 18.40 -1.49 5.67
CA THR A 19 17.66 -2.23 6.70
C THR A 19 17.82 -3.75 6.55
N ILE A 20 18.02 -4.24 5.33
CA ILE A 20 18.14 -5.67 5.05
C ILE A 20 19.61 -6.05 4.93
N VAL A 21 20.23 -6.40 6.06
CA VAL A 21 21.61 -6.96 6.10
C VAL A 21 21.61 -8.47 5.82
N SER A 22 20.48 -9.17 5.97
CA SER A 22 20.34 -10.60 5.61
C SER A 22 18.96 -10.92 5.02
N LEU A 23 18.89 -10.82 3.70
CA LEU A 23 17.68 -11.06 2.90
C LEU A 23 17.15 -12.51 3.05
N ASN A 24 18.07 -13.47 3.18
CA ASN A 24 17.73 -14.87 3.00
C ASN A 24 16.86 -15.42 4.13
N GLY A 25 17.13 -15.09 5.39
CA GLY A 25 16.31 -15.59 6.52
C GLY A 25 14.93 -14.93 6.61
N MET A 26 14.85 -13.64 6.26
CA MET A 26 13.63 -12.84 6.42
C MET A 26 12.57 -13.20 5.36
N LEU A 27 12.97 -13.48 4.11
CA LEU A 27 12.02 -13.79 3.03
C LEU A 27 11.24 -15.11 3.26
N TYR A 28 11.81 -16.04 4.04
CA TYR A 28 11.14 -17.29 4.39
C TYR A 28 10.28 -17.18 5.64
N ASN A 29 10.36 -16.06 6.38
CA ASN A 29 9.59 -15.84 7.60
C ASN A 29 8.08 -15.72 7.31
N ASP A 30 7.26 -16.37 8.13
CA ASP A 30 5.80 -16.40 7.94
C ASP A 30 5.13 -15.05 8.18
N GLU A 31 5.64 -14.24 9.11
CA GLU A 31 5.18 -12.87 9.33
C GLU A 31 5.48 -12.01 8.09
N TYR A 32 6.69 -12.09 7.54
CA TYR A 32 7.04 -11.37 6.31
C TYR A 32 6.14 -11.79 5.13
N LYS A 33 5.95 -13.10 4.92
CA LYS A 33 5.05 -13.63 3.88
C LYS A 33 3.61 -13.17 4.08
N HIS A 34 3.15 -13.16 5.32
CA HIS A 34 1.80 -12.73 5.66
C HIS A 34 1.60 -11.24 5.39
N MET A 35 2.53 -10.37 5.80
CA MET A 35 2.52 -8.94 5.49
C MET A 35 2.59 -8.68 3.98
N SER A 36 3.45 -9.42 3.27
CA SER A 36 3.55 -9.40 1.81
C SER A 36 2.21 -9.72 1.17
N ASN A 37 1.58 -10.83 1.54
CA ASN A 37 0.29 -11.24 0.97
C ASN A 37 -0.80 -10.20 1.24
N GLN A 38 -0.88 -9.67 2.46
CA GLN A 38 -1.89 -8.66 2.81
C GLN A 38 -1.68 -7.35 2.06
N THR A 39 -0.43 -6.87 1.98
CA THR A 39 -0.09 -5.63 1.27
C THR A 39 -0.43 -5.75 -0.22
N ASN A 40 -0.06 -6.85 -0.87
CA ASN A 40 -0.39 -7.07 -2.28
C ASN A 40 -1.90 -7.18 -2.51
N LYS A 41 -2.62 -7.88 -1.63
CA LYS A 41 -4.06 -8.03 -1.70
C LYS A 41 -4.76 -6.67 -1.65
N VAL A 42 -4.37 -5.82 -0.71
CA VAL A 42 -4.89 -4.45 -0.58
C VAL A 42 -4.55 -3.61 -1.81
N CYS A 43 -3.28 -3.55 -2.20
CA CYS A 43 -2.84 -2.75 -3.35
C CYS A 43 -3.52 -3.18 -4.65
N ARG A 44 -3.66 -4.49 -4.89
CA ARG A 44 -4.34 -5.04 -6.07
C ARG A 44 -5.81 -4.63 -6.11
N ARG A 45 -6.54 -4.73 -5.00
CA ARG A 45 -7.95 -4.33 -4.92
C ARG A 45 -8.14 -2.85 -5.16
N LEU A 46 -7.31 -2.01 -4.53
CA LEU A 46 -7.32 -0.56 -4.75
C LEU A 46 -7.09 -0.22 -6.23
N ARG A 47 -6.17 -0.92 -6.90
CA ARG A 47 -5.89 -0.71 -8.33
C ARG A 47 -7.04 -1.16 -9.23
N GLN A 48 -7.63 -2.32 -8.94
CA GLN A 48 -8.82 -2.82 -9.64
C GLN A 48 -9.98 -1.82 -9.50
N TYR A 49 -10.16 -1.29 -8.30
CA TYR A 49 -11.15 -0.28 -8.02
C TYR A 49 -10.96 1.00 -8.85
N GLN A 50 -9.75 1.56 -8.85
CA GLN A 50 -9.42 2.73 -9.67
C GLN A 50 -9.65 2.47 -11.16
N LYS A 51 -9.30 1.27 -11.66
CA LYS A 51 -9.53 0.87 -13.05
C LYS A 51 -11.03 0.85 -13.36
N ASN A 52 -11.85 0.28 -12.48
CA ASN A 52 -13.29 0.20 -12.66
C ASN A 52 -13.95 1.59 -12.63
N LEU A 53 -13.50 2.50 -11.76
CA LEU A 53 -13.99 3.89 -11.75
C LEU A 53 -13.74 4.61 -13.09
N LYS A 54 -12.54 4.47 -13.66
CA LYS A 54 -12.21 5.08 -14.94
C LYS A 54 -13.06 4.54 -16.10
N VAL A 55 -13.39 3.24 -16.08
CA VAL A 55 -14.27 2.61 -17.07
C VAL A 55 -15.73 3.05 -16.91
N CYS A 56 -16.21 3.28 -15.69
CA CYS A 56 -17.57 3.79 -15.48
C CYS A 56 -17.73 5.27 -15.83
N GLN A 57 -16.66 6.08 -15.79
CA GLN A 57 -16.70 7.49 -16.17
C GLN A 57 -16.84 7.72 -17.70
N SER A 58 -16.51 6.73 -18.53
CA SER A 58 -16.70 6.83 -19.99
C SER A 58 -18.14 6.52 -20.44
N ASN A 59 -18.96 5.91 -19.57
CA ASN A 59 -20.34 5.54 -19.85
C ASN A 59 -21.27 6.29 -18.89
N TYR A 60 -22.00 7.30 -19.39
CA TYR A 60 -22.77 8.28 -18.62
C TYR A 60 -23.76 7.69 -17.58
N ASP A 61 -24.17 6.43 -17.71
CA ASP A 61 -25.30 5.85 -16.95
C ASP A 61 -24.92 4.97 -15.74
N THR A 62 -23.62 4.77 -15.42
CA THR A 62 -23.20 3.82 -14.36
C THR A 62 -22.58 4.50 -13.13
N LYS A 63 -23.05 5.69 -12.74
CA LYS A 63 -22.57 6.37 -11.52
C LYS A 63 -22.97 5.68 -10.21
N MET A 64 -23.98 4.80 -10.22
CA MET A 64 -24.49 4.16 -8.99
C MET A 64 -23.91 2.78 -8.63
N LYS A 65 -23.11 2.14 -9.50
CA LYS A 65 -22.61 0.76 -9.27
C LYS A 65 -21.08 0.61 -9.21
N ALA A 66 -20.32 1.66 -9.46
CA ALA A 66 -18.91 1.62 -9.06
C ALA A 66 -18.90 1.63 -7.54
N GLY A 67 -18.41 0.55 -6.90
CA GLY A 67 -18.37 0.43 -5.45
C GLY A 67 -17.75 1.66 -4.78
N SER A 68 -17.86 1.80 -3.47
CA SER A 68 -17.03 2.78 -2.77
C SER A 68 -15.61 2.20 -2.60
N ILE A 69 -14.58 3.05 -2.55
CA ILE A 69 -13.22 2.67 -2.07
C ILE A 69 -13.29 2.01 -0.71
N ASN A 70 -14.32 2.39 0.06
CA ASN A 70 -14.66 1.85 1.38
C ASN A 70 -15.26 0.43 1.29
N SER A 71 -14.75 -0.41 0.39
CA SER A 71 -15.09 -1.83 0.38
C SER A 71 -14.67 -2.43 1.72
N PRO A 72 -15.56 -3.14 2.43
CA PRO A 72 -15.24 -3.81 3.69
C PRO A 72 -13.99 -4.68 3.61
N GLU A 73 -13.70 -5.23 2.42
CA GLU A 73 -12.54 -6.08 2.19
C GLU A 73 -11.21 -5.32 2.11
N ILE A 74 -11.22 -4.06 1.66
CA ILE A 74 -10.04 -3.20 1.62
C ILE A 74 -9.77 -2.71 3.05
N GLU A 75 -10.82 -2.26 3.75
CA GLU A 75 -10.71 -1.80 5.14
C GLU A 75 -10.24 -2.91 6.07
N ALA A 76 -10.81 -4.12 5.96
CA ALA A 76 -10.37 -5.26 6.74
C ALA A 76 -8.89 -5.61 6.49
N GLY A 77 -8.45 -5.56 5.22
CA GLY A 77 -7.05 -5.79 4.86
C GLY A 77 -6.10 -4.71 5.41
N MET A 78 -6.52 -3.45 5.38
CA MET A 78 -5.76 -2.35 5.97
C MET A 78 -5.69 -2.46 7.50
N GLN A 79 -6.80 -2.80 8.15
CA GLN A 79 -6.85 -3.01 9.59
C GLN A 79 -5.93 -4.15 10.02
N GLU A 80 -5.97 -5.28 9.30
CA GLU A 80 -5.08 -6.41 9.54
C GLU A 80 -3.60 -6.00 9.36
N LEU A 81 -3.27 -5.25 8.31
CA LEU A 81 -1.92 -4.76 8.10
C LEU A 81 -1.44 -3.84 9.24
N VAL A 82 -2.29 -2.93 9.71
CA VAL A 82 -1.97 -2.07 10.87
C VAL A 82 -1.73 -2.92 12.12
N GLN A 83 -2.56 -3.95 12.36
CA GLN A 83 -2.37 -4.88 13.47
C GLN A 83 -1.02 -5.61 13.39
N LEU A 84 -0.59 -6.02 12.20
CA LEU A 84 0.71 -6.68 12.01
C LEU A 84 1.89 -5.74 12.30
N VAL A 85 1.75 -4.45 11.99
CA VAL A 85 2.77 -3.45 12.30
C VAL A 85 2.86 -3.15 13.79
N ILE A 86 1.72 -2.96 14.49
CA ILE A 86 1.73 -2.61 15.93
C ILE A 86 2.01 -3.81 16.86
N LYS A 87 1.86 -5.04 16.35
CA LYS A 87 2.22 -6.25 17.12
C LYS A 87 3.69 -6.17 17.52
N ARG A 88 3.98 -6.62 18.75
CA ARG A 88 5.34 -6.55 19.34
C ARG A 88 6.41 -6.95 18.30
N PRO A 89 7.54 -6.24 18.26
CA PRO A 89 8.61 -6.54 17.32
C PRO A 89 8.98 -8.02 17.38
N SER A 90 8.97 -8.69 16.24
CA SER A 90 9.61 -10.00 16.15
C SER A 90 11.08 -9.77 15.87
N GLU A 91 11.97 -10.57 16.46
CA GLU A 91 13.41 -10.47 16.19
C GLU A 91 13.75 -10.73 14.71
N ARG A 92 12.81 -11.29 13.94
CA ARG A 92 13.03 -11.77 12.57
C ARG A 92 12.57 -10.79 11.48
N VAL A 93 11.65 -9.88 11.78
CA VAL A 93 11.19 -8.84 10.84
C VAL A 93 11.43 -7.48 11.48
N PRO A 94 12.43 -6.70 11.01
CA PRO A 94 12.72 -5.39 11.57
C PRO A 94 11.49 -4.48 11.51
N GLU A 95 11.29 -3.67 12.56
CA GLU A 95 10.18 -2.73 12.64
C GLU A 95 10.13 -1.79 11.43
N THR A 96 11.29 -1.35 10.95
CA THR A 96 11.42 -0.52 9.74
C THR A 96 10.91 -1.21 8.47
N VAL A 97 11.05 -2.54 8.35
CA VAL A 97 10.45 -3.32 7.25
C VAL A 97 8.93 -3.38 7.40
N LYS A 98 8.43 -3.59 8.62
CA LYS A 98 6.99 -3.58 8.91
C LYS A 98 6.35 -2.25 8.53
N GLN A 99 6.98 -1.15 8.93
CA GLN A 99 6.55 0.20 8.58
C GLN A 99 6.59 0.42 7.06
N THR A 100 7.60 -0.10 6.36
CA THR A 100 7.68 -0.02 4.90
C THR A 100 6.47 -0.69 4.21
N PHE A 101 6.02 -1.86 4.68
CA PHE A 101 4.79 -2.48 4.17
C PHE A 101 3.57 -1.55 4.32
N LEU A 102 3.42 -0.94 5.49
CA LEU A 102 2.31 -0.03 5.75
C LEU A 102 2.40 1.26 4.92
N ILE A 103 3.59 1.81 4.70
CA ILE A 103 3.82 2.99 3.85
C ILE A 103 3.41 2.69 2.40
N VAL A 104 3.80 1.53 1.86
CA VAL A 104 3.43 1.13 0.49
C VAL A 104 1.91 0.97 0.34
N ALA A 105 1.26 0.34 1.32
CA ALA A 105 -0.20 0.20 1.34
C ALA A 105 -0.91 1.56 1.45
N LYS A 106 -0.51 2.43 2.39
CA LYS A 106 -1.06 3.78 2.56
C LYS A 106 -0.91 4.64 1.31
N THR A 107 0.24 4.55 0.64
CA THR A 107 0.51 5.27 -0.61
C THR A 107 -0.45 4.83 -1.72
N SER A 108 -0.66 3.51 -1.84
CA SER A 108 -1.63 2.96 -2.80
C SER A 108 -3.06 3.36 -2.46
N TYR A 109 -3.41 3.36 -1.17
CA TYR A 109 -4.72 3.78 -0.69
C TYR A 109 -4.98 5.25 -0.99
N TYR A 110 -4.03 6.12 -0.65
CA TYR A 110 -4.09 7.55 -0.95
C TYR A 110 -4.22 7.81 -2.45
N ALA A 111 -3.44 7.10 -3.28
CA ALA A 111 -3.53 7.23 -4.73
C ALA A 111 -4.90 6.81 -5.29
N ALA A 112 -5.55 5.82 -4.67
CA ALA A 112 -6.90 5.37 -5.03
C ALA A 112 -7.99 6.32 -4.55
N TYR A 113 -7.85 6.85 -3.34
CA TYR A 113 -8.83 7.71 -2.69
C TYR A 113 -8.84 9.13 -3.25
N CYS A 114 -7.67 9.73 -3.41
CA CYS A 114 -7.57 11.12 -3.86
C CYS A 114 -7.63 11.21 -5.39
N SER A 115 -8.42 12.16 -5.88
CA SER A 115 -8.46 12.51 -7.30
C SER A 115 -7.08 12.97 -7.79
N VAL A 116 -6.86 12.93 -9.11
CA VAL A 116 -5.61 13.44 -9.72
C VAL A 116 -5.42 14.92 -9.40
N GLU A 117 -6.50 15.71 -9.43
CA GLU A 117 -6.48 17.13 -9.09
C GLU A 117 -6.07 17.36 -7.63
N THR A 118 -6.71 16.66 -6.69
CA THR A 118 -6.36 16.71 -5.26
C THR A 118 -4.90 16.34 -5.02
N ARG A 119 -4.42 15.28 -5.70
CA ARG A 119 -3.03 14.85 -5.60
C ARG A 119 -2.05 15.91 -6.12
N ASN A 120 -2.35 16.57 -7.24
CA ASN A 120 -1.50 17.62 -7.79
C ASN A 120 -1.41 18.83 -6.84
N ILE A 121 -2.54 19.21 -6.21
CA ILE A 121 -2.56 20.25 -5.18
C ILE A 121 -1.69 19.84 -3.99
N HIS A 122 -1.83 18.61 -3.49
CA HIS A 122 -1.01 18.13 -2.38
C HIS A 122 0.49 18.04 -2.74
N ILE A 123 0.83 17.64 -3.97
CA ILE A 123 2.21 17.66 -4.48
C ILE A 123 2.76 19.09 -4.51
N SER A 124 1.99 20.05 -5.03
CA SER A 124 2.35 21.48 -5.03
C SER A 124 2.72 21.94 -3.61
N LYS A 125 1.79 21.70 -2.67
CA LYS A 125 1.94 22.13 -1.27
C LYS A 125 3.11 21.48 -0.55
N VAL A 126 3.29 20.17 -0.70
CA VAL A 126 4.30 19.42 0.08
C VAL A 126 5.71 19.63 -0.48
N PHE A 127 5.87 19.76 -1.80
CA PHE A 127 7.19 19.80 -2.42
C PHE A 127 7.67 21.21 -2.77
N PHE A 128 6.78 22.16 -3.01
CA PHE A 128 7.15 23.45 -3.62
C PHE A 128 6.75 24.68 -2.79
N GLU A 129 5.83 24.54 -1.83
CA GLU A 129 5.47 25.63 -0.94
C GLU A 129 6.32 25.57 0.34
N PRO A 130 6.93 26.69 0.77
CA PRO A 130 7.66 26.73 2.03
C PRO A 130 6.69 26.61 3.21
N ILE A 131 7.13 25.94 4.27
CA ILE A 131 6.46 25.98 5.56
C ILE A 131 6.75 27.35 6.18
N VAL A 132 5.73 28.18 6.35
CA VAL A 132 5.81 29.48 7.03
C VAL A 132 5.71 29.29 8.53
#